data_AF-A0A728EGN0-F1
#
_entry.id   AF-A0A728EGN0-F1
#
_cell.length_a   1.000
_cell.length_b   1.000
_cell.length_c   1.000
_cell.angle_alpha   90.00
_cell.angle_beta   90.00
_cell.angle_gamma   90.00
#
_symmetry.space_group_name_H-M   'P 1'
#
loop_
_entity.id
_entity.type
_entity.pdbx_description
1 polymer ?
#
loop_
_entity_poly.entity_id
_entity_poly.type
_entity_poly.pdbx_seq_one_letter_code
_entity_poly.pdbx_strand_id
1 'polypeptide(L)'
;MSFKSGVTTRVDNAQAILDALKSLTKKDVLVGIPAEDSDRDDVPFGNAGIGYINEYGSPAQNIPPRPHLVPGVKSVEDQTMPQLKAAAQAALDGNAAGAERALNRAGTVAARGVKNHIKAANFTPLADSTVEARARRGSKGAKAELARRAAGESPGTTLAKPLYDTGKYLASITHVVRDKDADS
;
A
#
# COMPACT_ATOMS: atom_id res chain seq x y z
N MET A 1 -7.66 64.36 -20.98
CA MET A 1 -6.48 63.48 -21.16
C MET A 1 -6.82 62.13 -20.55
N SER A 2 -6.73 61.04 -21.33
CA SER A 2 -7.09 59.69 -20.89
C SER A 2 -5.84 58.99 -20.33
N PHE A 3 -5.83 58.71 -19.03
CA PHE A 3 -4.77 57.92 -18.41
C PHE A 3 -4.98 56.45 -18.76
N LYS A 4 -4.15 55.91 -19.66
CA LYS A 4 -4.05 54.46 -19.85
C LYS A 4 -3.30 53.89 -18.65
N SER A 5 -4.03 53.26 -17.73
CA SER A 5 -3.47 52.56 -16.55
C SER A 5 -2.75 51.27 -16.99
N GLY A 6 -1.53 51.42 -17.48
CA GLY A 6 -0.64 50.32 -17.89
C GLY A 6 0.32 49.84 -16.79
N VAL A 7 -0.13 49.73 -15.54
CA VAL A 7 0.71 49.23 -14.45
C VAL A 7 0.47 47.73 -14.27
N THR A 8 1.49 46.93 -14.57
CA THR A 8 1.53 45.50 -14.23
C THR A 8 2.31 45.34 -12.93
N THR A 9 1.61 45.22 -11.80
CA THR A 9 2.24 44.86 -10.52
C THR A 9 2.67 43.40 -10.56
N ARG A 10 3.98 43.15 -10.50
CA ARG A 10 4.55 41.81 -10.31
C ARG A 10 4.87 41.64 -8.83
N VAL A 11 4.29 40.62 -8.21
CA VAL A 11 4.58 40.25 -6.83
C VAL A 11 5.72 39.24 -6.86
N ASP A 12 6.78 39.48 -6.10
CA ASP A 12 7.85 38.50 -5.92
C ASP A 12 7.38 37.41 -4.94
N ASN A 13 7.09 36.24 -5.50
CA ASN A 13 6.66 35.05 -4.77
C ASN A 13 7.79 34.00 -4.66
N ALA A 14 9.03 34.34 -5.02
CA ALA A 14 10.13 33.36 -5.09
C ALA A 14 10.37 32.67 -3.74
N GLN A 15 10.31 33.43 -2.64
CA GLN A 15 10.48 32.88 -1.29
C GLN A 15 9.35 31.91 -0.93
N ALA A 16 8.09 32.27 -1.22
CA ALA A 16 6.94 31.41 -0.94
C ALA A 16 6.98 30.10 -1.75
N ILE A 17 7.40 30.17 -3.02
CA ILE A 17 7.57 28.98 -3.88
C ILE A 17 8.72 28.11 -3.35
N LEU A 18 9.84 28.71 -2.94
CA LEU A 18 10.98 27.99 -2.37
C LEU A 18 10.59 27.25 -1.08
N ASP A 19 9.83 27.90 -0.21
CA ASP A 19 9.38 27.30 1.05
C ASP A 19 8.34 26.21 0.81
N ALA A 20 7.47 26.35 -0.20
CA ALA A 20 6.55 25.31 -0.62
C ALA A 20 7.26 24.10 -1.26
N LEU A 21 8.31 24.33 -2.05
CA LEU A 21 9.14 23.25 -2.60
C LEU A 21 9.86 22.49 -1.47
N LYS A 22 10.45 23.22 -0.51
CA LYS A 22 11.10 22.63 0.67
C LYS A 22 10.12 21.80 1.50
N SER A 23 8.90 22.28 1.71
CA SER A 23 7.89 21.54 2.48
C SER A 23 7.44 20.27 1.75
N LEU A 24 7.28 20.33 0.43
CA LEU A 24 6.93 19.16 -0.37
C LEU A 24 8.06 18.12 -0.41
N THR A 25 9.32 18.53 -0.57
CA THR A 25 10.47 17.60 -0.55
C THR A 25 10.62 16.90 0.79
N LYS A 26 10.03 17.47 1.84
CA LYS A 26 9.96 16.88 3.17
C LYS A 26 8.74 16.01 3.37
N LYS A 27 7.84 15.80 2.40
CA LYS A 27 6.70 14.87 2.56
C LYS A 27 6.96 13.58 1.80
N ASP A 28 6.86 12.46 2.50
CA ASP A 28 6.90 11.12 1.91
C ASP A 28 5.50 10.47 1.99
N VAL A 29 5.09 9.79 0.91
CA VAL A 29 3.90 8.94 0.89
C VAL A 29 4.35 7.50 1.12
N LEU A 30 4.08 6.99 2.31
CA LEU A 30 4.43 5.63 2.70
C LEU A 30 3.23 4.72 2.50
N VAL A 31 3.46 3.54 1.94
CA VAL A 31 2.43 2.53 1.69
C VAL A 31 2.84 1.24 2.38
N GLY A 32 1.97 0.70 3.21
CA GLY A 32 2.31 -0.47 4.01
C GLY A 32 1.25 -0.79 5.05
N ILE A 33 1.71 -1.37 6.16
CA ILE A 33 0.88 -1.79 7.27
C ILE A 33 1.41 -1.08 8.51
N PRO A 34 0.74 -0.04 9.00
CA PRO A 34 1.12 0.66 10.22
C PRO A 34 1.15 -0.31 11.40
N ALA A 35 2.22 -0.29 12.20
CA ALA A 35 2.37 -1.22 13.32
C ALA A 35 1.42 -0.91 14.48
N GLU A 36 1.18 0.39 14.72
CA GLU A 36 0.40 0.95 15.84
C GLU A 36 -1.06 0.47 15.86
N ASP A 37 -1.62 0.13 14.69
CA ASP A 37 -3.00 -0.35 14.52
C ASP A 37 -3.05 -1.78 13.93
N SER A 38 -2.01 -2.58 14.18
CA SER A 38 -1.87 -3.90 13.55
C SER A 38 -2.29 -5.09 14.41
N ASP A 39 -2.74 -4.85 15.64
CA ASP A 39 -3.04 -5.89 16.63
C ASP A 39 -4.13 -6.87 16.19
N ARG A 40 -3.98 -8.11 16.66
CA ARG A 40 -4.84 -9.23 16.32
C ARG A 40 -4.97 -10.17 17.51
N ASP A 41 -6.20 -10.55 17.80
CA ASP A 41 -6.49 -11.52 18.87
C ASP A 41 -6.02 -12.94 18.52
N ASP A 42 -5.81 -13.24 17.24
CA ASP A 42 -5.55 -14.60 16.75
C ASP A 42 -4.07 -14.91 16.48
N VAL A 43 -3.17 -13.93 16.59
CA VAL A 43 -1.73 -14.12 16.41
C VAL A 43 -0.93 -13.26 17.40
N PRO A 44 0.21 -13.75 17.94
CA PRO A 44 1.03 -12.97 18.89
C PRO A 44 1.69 -11.73 18.29
N PHE A 45 1.77 -11.65 16.97
CA PHE A 45 2.36 -10.55 16.23
C PHE A 45 1.34 -9.99 15.24
N GLY A 46 1.13 -8.68 15.26
CA GLY A 46 0.14 -7.99 14.44
C GLY A 46 0.33 -8.14 12.93
N ASN A 47 -0.57 -7.55 12.14
CA ASN A 47 -0.53 -7.59 10.67
C ASN A 47 0.78 -7.06 10.08
N ALA A 48 1.44 -6.10 10.73
CA ALA A 48 2.74 -5.60 10.27
C ALA A 48 3.80 -6.71 10.29
N GLY A 49 3.86 -7.50 11.37
CA GLY A 49 4.75 -8.67 11.47
C GLY A 49 4.40 -9.76 10.46
N ILE A 50 3.11 -10.04 10.26
CA ILE A 50 2.65 -10.95 9.20
C ILE A 50 3.15 -10.46 7.83
N GLY A 51 3.03 -9.17 7.56
CA GLY A 51 3.43 -8.60 6.27
C GLY A 51 4.92 -8.70 6.04
N TYR A 52 5.73 -8.39 7.06
CA TYR A 52 7.18 -8.52 6.98
C TYR A 52 7.61 -9.97 6.70
N ILE A 53 7.10 -10.94 7.47
CA ILE A 53 7.42 -12.37 7.29
C ILE A 53 7.00 -12.86 5.91
N ASN A 54 5.87 -12.38 5.39
CA ASN A 54 5.43 -12.82 4.06
C ASN A 54 6.12 -12.07 2.93
N GLU A 55 6.56 -10.83 3.09
CA GLU A 55 7.32 -10.12 2.05
C GLU A 55 8.66 -10.82 1.81
N TYR A 56 9.38 -11.16 2.88
CA TYR A 56 10.75 -11.69 2.82
C TYR A 56 10.87 -13.21 3.02
N GLY A 57 9.80 -13.86 3.50
CA GLY A 57 9.85 -15.25 3.93
C GLY A 57 10.49 -15.42 5.30
N SER A 58 10.48 -16.66 5.80
CA SER A 58 11.14 -17.06 7.03
C SER A 58 11.68 -18.48 6.87
N PRO A 59 12.99 -18.65 6.57
CA PRO A 59 13.60 -19.97 6.47
C PRO A 59 13.48 -20.78 7.77
N ALA A 60 13.60 -20.12 8.92
CA ALA A 60 13.46 -20.75 10.24
C ALA A 60 12.07 -21.37 10.47
N GLN A 61 11.03 -20.81 9.83
CA GLN A 61 9.66 -21.32 9.91
C GLN A 61 9.20 -22.03 8.62
N ASN A 62 10.11 -22.26 7.66
CA ASN A 62 9.81 -22.80 6.33
C ASN A 62 8.70 -22.03 5.59
N ILE A 63 8.66 -20.71 5.73
CA ILE A 63 7.71 -19.84 5.06
C ILE A 63 8.39 -19.26 3.80
N PRO A 64 7.90 -19.55 2.59
CA PRO A 64 8.45 -18.97 1.37
C PRO A 64 8.10 -17.46 1.27
N PRO A 65 8.97 -16.65 0.65
CA PRO A 65 8.67 -15.24 0.36
C PRO A 65 7.49 -15.10 -0.59
N ARG A 66 6.65 -14.11 -0.32
CA ARG A 66 5.45 -13.71 -1.06
C ARG A 66 5.49 -12.18 -1.21
N PRO A 67 6.43 -11.64 -1.99
CA PRO A 67 6.58 -10.20 -2.15
C PRO A 67 5.31 -9.61 -2.75
N HIS A 68 4.76 -8.58 -2.11
CA HIS A 68 3.46 -8.02 -2.47
C HIS A 68 3.36 -6.52 -2.24
N LEU A 69 4.12 -5.94 -1.30
CA LEU A 69 4.13 -4.49 -1.06
C LEU A 69 4.81 -3.76 -2.21
N VAL A 70 6.11 -4.02 -2.43
CA VAL A 70 6.90 -3.37 -3.48
C VAL A 70 6.34 -3.64 -4.89
N PRO A 71 6.09 -4.91 -5.30
CA PRO A 71 5.54 -5.16 -6.64
C PRO A 71 4.11 -4.62 -6.77
N GLY A 72 3.36 -4.56 -5.67
CA GLY A 72 2.02 -3.98 -5.63
C GLY A 72 2.01 -2.49 -5.93
N VAL A 73 2.87 -1.70 -5.28
CA VAL A 73 3.02 -0.27 -5.56
C VAL A 73 3.50 -0.06 -6.99
N LYS A 74 4.53 -0.82 -7.42
CA LYS A 74 5.09 -0.71 -8.77
C LYS A 74 4.06 -1.01 -9.87
N SER A 75 3.11 -1.92 -9.62
CA SER A 75 2.07 -2.27 -10.59
C SER A 75 1.10 -1.13 -10.93
N VAL A 76 1.06 -0.07 -10.12
CA VAL A 76 0.20 1.10 -10.33
C VAL A 76 1.00 2.40 -10.43
N GLU A 77 2.29 2.30 -10.76
CA GLU A 77 3.20 3.45 -10.89
C GLU A 77 2.66 4.48 -11.89
N ASP A 78 2.18 4.03 -13.05
CA ASP A 78 1.58 4.87 -14.10
C ASP A 78 0.35 5.67 -13.63
N GLN A 79 -0.38 5.13 -12.66
CA GLN A 79 -1.56 5.79 -12.08
C GLN A 79 -1.18 6.71 -10.92
N THR A 80 -0.06 6.44 -10.27
CA THR A 80 0.43 7.16 -9.09
C THR A 80 1.25 8.39 -9.49
N MET A 81 2.08 8.29 -10.54
CA MET A 81 2.92 9.38 -11.04
C MET A 81 2.14 10.67 -11.35
N PRO A 82 0.96 10.65 -12.02
CA PRO A 82 0.18 11.86 -12.25
C PRO A 82 -0.30 12.54 -10.96
N GLN A 83 -0.61 11.77 -9.91
CA GLN A 83 -1.02 12.34 -8.62
C GLN A 83 0.16 12.99 -7.90
N LEU A 84 1.34 12.38 -7.96
CA LEU A 84 2.57 12.98 -7.42
C LEU A 84 2.94 14.26 -8.17
N LYS A 85 2.81 14.28 -9.50
CA LYS A 85 2.98 15.49 -10.31
C LYS A 85 1.99 16.58 -9.93
N ALA A 86 0.71 16.24 -9.75
CA ALA A 86 -0.31 17.18 -9.31
C ALA A 86 -0.02 17.75 -7.91
N ALA A 87 0.55 16.93 -7.01
CA ALA A 87 0.98 17.39 -5.71
C ALA A 87 2.11 18.42 -5.82
N ALA A 88 3.09 18.15 -6.69
CA ALA A 88 4.17 19.09 -6.97
C ALA A 88 3.70 20.42 -7.55
N GLN A 89 2.79 20.37 -8.53
CA GLN A 89 2.21 21.58 -9.12
C GLN A 89 1.43 22.39 -8.08
N ALA A 90 0.57 21.74 -7.29
CA ALA A 90 -0.19 22.43 -6.26
C ALA A 90 0.71 23.07 -5.19
N ALA A 91 1.83 22.43 -4.82
CA ALA A 91 2.80 23.04 -3.92
C ALA A 91 3.45 24.28 -4.53
N LEU A 92 3.87 24.23 -5.80
CA LEU A 92 4.45 25.37 -6.51
C LEU A 92 3.48 26.55 -6.64
N ASP A 93 2.18 26.28 -6.72
CA ASP A 93 1.11 27.29 -6.75
C ASP A 93 0.77 27.84 -5.35
N GLY A 94 1.50 27.43 -4.29
CA GLY A 94 1.20 27.80 -2.90
C GLY A 94 -0.04 27.12 -2.32
N ASN A 95 -0.62 26.14 -3.01
CA ASN A 95 -1.81 25.40 -2.62
C ASN A 95 -1.43 24.15 -1.81
N ALA A 96 -0.97 24.35 -0.58
CA ALA A 96 -0.57 23.26 0.32
C ALA A 96 -1.67 22.20 0.50
N ALA A 97 -2.93 22.63 0.66
CA ALA A 97 -4.07 21.72 0.78
C ALA A 97 -4.29 20.89 -0.50
N GLY A 98 -4.04 21.48 -1.67
CA GLY A 98 -4.07 20.78 -2.95
C GLY A 98 -2.95 19.73 -3.06
N ALA A 99 -1.75 20.07 -2.61
CA ALA A 99 -0.62 19.16 -2.58
C ALA A 99 -0.91 17.95 -1.70
N GLU A 100 -1.38 18.17 -0.47
CA GLU A 100 -1.73 17.12 0.48
C GLU A 100 -2.85 16.20 -0.05
N ARG A 101 -3.88 16.76 -0.68
CA ARG A 101 -4.94 15.95 -1.32
C ARG A 101 -4.40 15.07 -2.42
N ALA A 102 -3.47 15.57 -3.24
CA ALA A 102 -2.87 14.82 -4.33
C ALA A 102 -1.93 13.72 -3.82
N LEU A 103 -1.15 13.97 -2.77
CA LEU A 103 -0.34 12.95 -2.08
C LEU A 103 -1.21 11.83 -1.51
N ASN A 104 -2.32 12.17 -0.84
CA ASN A 104 -3.26 11.19 -0.31
C ASN A 104 -3.93 10.35 -1.41
N ARG A 105 -4.24 10.94 -2.57
CA ARG A 105 -4.73 10.21 -3.74
C ARG A 105 -3.67 9.25 -4.27
N ALA A 106 -2.42 9.68 -4.37
CA ALA A 106 -1.30 8.82 -4.76
C ALA A 106 -1.18 7.60 -3.82
N GLY A 107 -1.20 7.83 -2.51
CA GLY A 107 -1.15 6.77 -1.50
C GLY A 107 -2.34 5.81 -1.58
N THR A 108 -3.55 6.33 -1.79
CA THR A 108 -4.77 5.52 -1.95
C THR A 108 -4.68 4.60 -3.17
N VAL A 109 -4.21 5.12 -4.31
CA VAL A 109 -4.00 4.35 -5.54
C VAL A 109 -2.96 3.26 -5.31
N ALA A 110 -1.83 3.60 -4.70
CA ALA A 110 -0.76 2.67 -4.40
C ALA A 110 -1.20 1.55 -3.44
N ALA A 111 -1.87 1.88 -2.33
CA ALA A 111 -2.42 0.90 -1.40
C ALA A 111 -3.44 -0.02 -2.07
N ARG A 112 -4.29 0.51 -2.96
CA ARG A 112 -5.20 -0.31 -3.78
C ARG A 112 -4.44 -1.21 -4.75
N GLY A 113 -3.36 -0.73 -5.34
CA GLY A 113 -2.45 -1.50 -6.19
C GLY A 113 -1.91 -2.73 -5.46
N VAL A 114 -1.40 -2.55 -4.24
CA VAL A 114 -0.98 -3.66 -3.36
C VAL A 114 -2.12 -4.65 -3.11
N LYS A 115 -3.31 -4.17 -2.73
CA LYS A 115 -4.46 -5.04 -2.46
C LYS A 115 -4.87 -5.86 -3.70
N ASN A 116 -4.84 -5.24 -4.88
CA ASN A 116 -5.14 -5.91 -6.14
C ASN A 116 -4.04 -6.91 -6.52
N HIS A 117 -2.78 -6.54 -6.32
CA HIS A 117 -1.65 -7.41 -6.57
C HIS A 117 -1.72 -8.68 -5.73
N ILE A 118 -2.05 -8.58 -4.43
CA ILE A 118 -2.26 -9.78 -3.58
C ILE A 118 -3.33 -10.70 -4.17
N LYS A 119 -4.44 -10.15 -4.70
CA LYS A 119 -5.52 -10.96 -5.29
C LYS A 119 -5.10 -11.62 -6.60
N ALA A 120 -4.29 -10.94 -7.41
CA ALA A 120 -3.90 -11.39 -8.74
C ALA A 120 -2.64 -12.27 -8.75
N ALA A 121 -1.67 -12.01 -7.87
CA ALA A 121 -0.34 -12.61 -7.91
C ALA A 121 -0.36 -14.12 -7.71
N ASN A 122 0.49 -14.83 -8.46
CA ASN A 122 0.61 -16.28 -8.37
C ASN A 122 1.63 -16.67 -7.28
N PHE A 123 1.22 -16.57 -6.02
CA PHE A 123 2.06 -16.96 -4.89
C PHE A 123 2.29 -18.46 -4.80
N THR A 124 3.37 -18.88 -4.14
CA THR A 124 3.54 -20.28 -3.75
C THR A 124 2.33 -20.75 -2.93
N PRO A 125 1.68 -21.86 -3.33
CA PRO A 125 0.53 -22.41 -2.62
C PRO A 125 0.79 -22.64 -1.13
N LEU A 126 -0.28 -22.61 -0.34
CA LEU A 126 -0.20 -22.88 1.09
C LEU A 126 0.11 -24.37 1.34
N ALA A 127 0.88 -24.64 2.39
CA ALA A 127 1.08 -26.00 2.90
C ALA A 127 -0.25 -26.62 3.37
N ASP A 128 -0.36 -27.94 3.29
CA ASP A 128 -1.58 -28.68 3.64
C ASP A 128 -2.06 -28.35 5.05
N SER A 129 -1.15 -28.33 6.03
CA SER A 129 -1.43 -27.96 7.43
C SER A 129 -2.09 -26.59 7.58
N THR A 130 -1.73 -25.63 6.73
CA THR A 130 -2.30 -24.28 6.76
C THR A 130 -3.69 -24.25 6.13
N VAL A 131 -3.90 -25.00 5.04
CA VAL A 131 -5.23 -25.13 4.42
C VAL A 131 -6.18 -25.87 5.35
N GLU A 132 -5.73 -26.94 6.02
CA GLU A 132 -6.49 -27.62 7.07
C GLU A 132 -6.86 -26.69 8.22
N ALA A 133 -5.91 -25.89 8.73
CA ALA A 133 -6.20 -24.94 9.80
C ALA A 133 -7.27 -23.92 9.37
N ARG A 134 -7.20 -23.41 8.13
CA ARG A 134 -8.25 -22.54 7.55
C ARG A 134 -9.59 -23.25 7.44
N ALA A 135 -9.60 -24.50 6.99
CA ALA A 135 -10.80 -25.31 6.86
C ALA A 135 -11.47 -25.58 8.22
N ARG A 136 -10.67 -25.87 9.27
CA ARG A 136 -11.13 -26.01 10.66
C ARG A 136 -11.77 -24.73 11.20
N ARG A 137 -11.25 -23.56 10.82
CA ARG A 137 -11.88 -22.25 11.11
C ARG A 137 -13.12 -21.94 10.27
N GLY A 138 -13.52 -22.82 9.35
CA GLY A 138 -14.74 -22.67 8.55
C GLY A 138 -14.55 -22.04 7.17
N SER A 139 -13.31 -21.83 6.71
CA SER A 139 -13.05 -21.30 5.35
C SER A 139 -13.53 -22.28 4.27
N LYS A 140 -14.60 -21.90 3.54
CA LYS A 140 -15.20 -22.72 2.48
C LYS A 140 -14.20 -23.00 1.35
N GLY A 141 -13.42 -22.00 0.97
CA GLY A 141 -12.39 -22.14 -0.07
C GLY A 141 -11.28 -23.10 0.35
N ALA A 142 -10.84 -23.05 1.61
CA ALA A 142 -9.85 -24.01 2.11
C ALA A 142 -10.39 -25.45 2.17
N LYS A 143 -11.67 -25.64 2.54
CA LYS A 143 -12.31 -26.98 2.47
C LYS A 143 -12.34 -27.52 1.04
N ALA A 144 -12.69 -26.67 0.07
CA ALA A 144 -12.70 -27.05 -1.34
C ALA A 144 -11.28 -27.38 -1.86
N GLU A 145 -10.27 -26.59 -1.47
CA GLU A 145 -8.87 -26.86 -1.82
C GLU A 145 -8.37 -28.20 -1.26
N LEU A 146 -8.73 -28.55 -0.01
CA LEU A 146 -8.38 -29.85 0.57
C LEU A 146 -9.05 -31.00 -0.18
N ALA A 147 -10.33 -30.87 -0.52
CA ALA A 147 -11.03 -31.87 -1.31
C ALA A 147 -10.37 -32.07 -2.69
N ARG A 148 -9.94 -30.96 -3.31
CA ARG A 148 -9.21 -30.96 -4.58
C ARG A 148 -7.87 -31.70 -4.48
N ARG A 149 -7.09 -31.43 -3.44
CA ARG A 149 -5.82 -32.11 -3.17
C ARG A 149 -6.02 -33.60 -2.85
N ALA A 150 -7.07 -33.93 -2.08
CA ALA A 150 -7.44 -35.32 -1.79
C ALA A 150 -7.85 -36.10 -3.06
N ALA A 151 -8.37 -35.41 -4.08
CA ALA A 151 -8.66 -35.98 -5.39
C ALA A 151 -7.41 -36.15 -6.29
N GLY A 152 -6.21 -35.84 -5.79
CA GLY A 152 -4.94 -36.02 -6.50
C GLY A 152 -4.49 -34.80 -7.33
N GLU A 153 -5.20 -33.67 -7.25
CA GLU A 153 -4.76 -32.45 -7.93
C GLU A 153 -3.63 -31.75 -7.16
N SER A 154 -2.66 -31.20 -7.90
CA SER A 154 -1.55 -30.42 -7.32
C SER A 154 -2.05 -29.20 -6.53
N PRO A 155 -1.34 -28.74 -5.48
CA PRO A 155 -1.71 -27.53 -4.72
C PRO A 155 -1.90 -26.28 -5.59
N GLY A 156 -2.97 -25.52 -5.35
CA GLY A 156 -3.26 -24.27 -6.06
C GLY A 156 -3.55 -23.09 -5.12
N THR A 157 -3.74 -21.91 -5.70
CA THR A 157 -4.05 -20.68 -4.95
C THR A 157 -5.47 -20.16 -5.16
N THR A 158 -6.22 -20.71 -6.11
CA THR A 158 -7.53 -20.18 -6.53
C THR A 158 -8.57 -20.28 -5.41
N LEU A 159 -8.60 -21.42 -4.71
CA LEU A 159 -9.56 -21.70 -3.64
C LEU A 159 -9.05 -21.28 -2.26
N ALA A 160 -7.74 -21.31 -2.04
CA ALA A 160 -7.09 -20.92 -0.79
C ALA A 160 -5.88 -20.00 -1.05
N LYS A 161 -6.17 -18.72 -1.30
CA LYS A 161 -5.15 -17.73 -1.64
C LYS A 161 -4.24 -17.40 -0.44
N PRO A 162 -2.90 -17.44 -0.59
CA PRO A 162 -1.99 -16.88 0.41
C PRO A 162 -2.28 -15.40 0.68
N LEU A 163 -2.00 -14.94 1.91
CA LEU A 163 -2.30 -13.55 2.36
C LEU A 163 -3.78 -13.12 2.34
N TYR A 164 -4.70 -14.01 1.92
CA TYR A 164 -6.12 -13.72 1.82
C TYR A 164 -6.95 -14.88 2.38
N ASP A 165 -7.34 -14.77 3.64
CA ASP A 165 -8.26 -15.69 4.33
C ASP A 165 -9.54 -14.96 4.74
N THR A 166 -9.50 -14.19 5.83
CA THR A 166 -10.61 -13.37 6.34
C THR A 166 -10.68 -11.97 5.73
N GLY A 167 -9.66 -11.57 4.98
CA GLY A 167 -9.50 -10.21 4.47
C GLY A 167 -8.93 -9.19 5.47
N LYS A 168 -8.77 -9.53 6.76
CA LYS A 168 -8.22 -8.60 7.78
C LYS A 168 -6.84 -8.05 7.41
N TYR A 169 -5.93 -8.92 6.97
CA TYR A 169 -4.60 -8.52 6.49
C TYR A 169 -4.66 -7.56 5.29
N LEU A 170 -5.59 -7.81 4.37
CA LEU A 170 -5.77 -6.96 3.19
C LEU A 170 -6.33 -5.59 3.57
N ALA A 171 -7.18 -5.54 4.61
CA ALA A 171 -7.76 -4.31 5.12
C ALA A 171 -6.71 -3.43 5.82
N SER A 172 -5.72 -4.02 6.49
CA SER A 172 -4.66 -3.28 7.19
C SER A 172 -3.63 -2.61 6.27
N ILE A 173 -3.66 -2.91 4.97
CA ILE A 173 -2.80 -2.24 3.99
C ILE A 173 -3.38 -0.85 3.70
N THR A 174 -2.60 0.19 4.01
CA THR A 174 -2.99 1.60 3.86
C THR A 174 -1.78 2.45 3.46
N HIS A 175 -2.00 3.75 3.37
CA HIS A 175 -0.95 4.75 3.19
C HIS A 175 -0.94 5.75 4.35
N VAL A 176 0.22 6.39 4.55
CA VAL A 176 0.41 7.53 5.44
C VAL A 176 1.23 8.58 4.70
N VAL A 177 0.80 9.83 4.77
CA VAL A 177 1.60 10.97 4.29
C VAL A 177 2.26 11.58 5.52
N ARG A 178 3.59 11.52 5.60
CA ARG A 178 4.35 12.03 6.76
C ARG A 178 5.48 12.93 6.34
N ASP A 179 5.98 13.72 7.28
CA ASP A 179 7.26 14.38 7.08
C ASP A 179 8.38 13.33 7.03
N LYS A 180 9.30 13.50 6.08
CA LYS A 180 10.45 12.65 5.80
C LYS A 180 11.34 12.47 7.03
N ASP A 181 11.44 13.53 7.83
CA ASP A 181 12.24 13.61 9.05
C ASP A 181 11.39 13.56 10.32
N ALA A 182 10.12 13.12 10.24
CA ALA A 182 9.33 12.87 11.45
C ALA A 182 9.92 11.67 12.19
N ASP A 183 10.18 11.84 13.49
CA ASP A 183 10.57 10.75 14.38
C ASP A 183 9.56 9.60 14.23
N SER A 184 10.08 8.39 14.01
CA SER A 184 9.28 7.16 13.80
C SER A 184 8.85 6.54 15.13
#